data_AF-A0A2E2AID7-F1
#
_entry.id   AF-A0A2E2AID7-F1
#
_cell.length_a   1.000
_cell.length_b   1.000
_cell.length_c   1.000
_cell.angle_alpha   90.00
_cell.angle_beta   90.00
_cell.angle_gamma   90.00
#
_symmetry.space_group_name_H-M   'P 1'
#
loop_
_entity.id
_entity.type
_entity.pdbx_description
1 polymer ?
#
loop_
_entity_poly.entity_id
_entity_poly.type
_entity_poly.pdbx_seq_one_letter_code
_entity_poly.pdbx_strand_id
1 'polypeptide(L)'
;MASSSSFRSVTTAVRVHGGPNVIAHLSDEVNRLRAKRVFVVCGQTVAHKTDLLDRVKQSLGERFAGVFDGAQASSPLPSVELGTAQAREAEADLILALGGGSAIVTTRAIIILLAEGGWAQDHATQYPPGQPPVS
;
A
#
# COMPACT_ATOMS: atom_id res chain seq x y z
N MET A 1 8.51 27.51 -31.26
CA MET A 1 7.92 27.84 -29.95
C MET A 1 6.98 26.72 -29.59
N ALA A 2 7.25 25.93 -28.55
CA ALA A 2 6.38 24.83 -28.17
C ALA A 2 5.08 25.39 -27.58
N SER A 3 3.96 25.15 -28.25
CA SER A 3 2.61 25.39 -27.73
C SER A 3 2.46 24.59 -26.44
N SER A 4 2.38 25.28 -25.30
CA SER A 4 1.97 24.65 -24.04
C SER A 4 0.52 24.18 -24.20
N SER A 5 0.33 22.88 -24.37
CA SER A 5 -1.00 22.26 -24.34
C SER A 5 -1.55 22.38 -22.92
N SER A 6 -2.70 23.03 -22.76
CA SER A 6 -3.41 23.08 -21.48
C SER A 6 -3.74 21.66 -21.03
N PHE A 7 -3.34 21.27 -19.82
CA PHE A 7 -3.71 19.99 -19.21
C PHE A 7 -4.48 20.20 -17.92
N ARG A 8 -5.31 19.22 -17.56
CA ARG A 8 -6.02 19.14 -16.28
C ARG A 8 -5.76 17.77 -15.66
N SER A 9 -5.29 17.74 -14.42
CA SER A 9 -5.19 16.52 -13.62
C SER A 9 -6.30 16.53 -12.58
N VAL A 10 -7.06 15.44 -12.51
CA VAL A 10 -8.08 15.21 -11.49
C VAL A 10 -7.73 13.92 -10.80
N THR A 11 -7.50 13.97 -9.49
CA THR A 11 -7.21 12.79 -8.67
C THR A 11 -8.38 12.50 -7.74
N THR A 12 -8.43 11.28 -7.20
CA THR A 12 -9.38 10.91 -6.15
C THR A 12 -9.21 11.82 -4.94
N ALA A 13 -10.31 12.10 -4.23
CA ALA A 13 -10.26 12.85 -2.98
C ALA A 13 -9.39 12.12 -1.94
N VAL A 14 -8.43 12.83 -1.36
CA VAL A 14 -7.58 12.33 -0.28
C VAL A 14 -7.80 13.13 0.99
N ARG A 15 -7.58 12.50 2.15
CA ARG A 15 -7.58 13.18 3.44
C ARG A 15 -6.16 13.16 3.98
N VAL A 16 -5.66 14.33 4.36
CA VAL A 16 -4.29 14.51 4.82
C VAL A 16 -4.33 14.98 6.27
N HIS A 17 -3.63 14.26 7.14
CA HIS A 17 -3.40 14.66 8.52
C HIS A 17 -1.94 15.10 8.65
N GLY A 18 -1.70 16.30 9.15
CA GLY A 18 -0.37 16.86 9.35
C GLY A 18 -0.23 17.47 10.73
N GLY A 19 0.93 17.31 11.34
CA GLY A 19 1.25 17.85 12.65
C GLY A 19 1.79 16.80 13.64
N PRO A 20 2.08 17.23 14.87
CA PRO A 20 2.56 16.34 15.92
C PRO A 20 1.53 15.25 16.24
N ASN A 21 2.01 14.02 16.45
CA ASN A 21 1.22 12.89 16.93
C ASN A 21 -0.05 12.53 16.13
N VAL A 22 -0.13 12.87 14.83
CA VAL A 22 -1.29 12.55 13.99
C VAL A 22 -1.60 11.05 13.89
N ILE A 23 -0.62 10.18 14.16
CA ILE A 23 -0.82 8.72 14.19
C ILE A 23 -1.87 8.28 15.24
N ALA A 24 -2.10 9.09 16.28
CA ALA A 24 -3.14 8.83 17.26
C ALA A 24 -4.55 8.83 16.65
N HIS A 25 -4.75 9.51 15.52
CA HIS A 25 -6.01 9.55 14.76
C HIS A 25 -6.16 8.42 13.74
N LEU A 26 -5.21 7.49 13.66
CA LEU A 26 -5.31 6.36 12.74
C LEU A 26 -6.56 5.51 13.03
N SER A 27 -6.89 5.32 14.31
CA SER A 27 -8.08 4.59 14.74
C SER A 27 -9.39 5.22 14.20
N ASP A 28 -9.47 6.55 14.14
CA ASP A 28 -10.61 7.29 13.58
C ASP A 28 -10.79 6.98 12.09
N GLU A 29 -9.69 6.82 11.35
CA GLU A 29 -9.72 6.47 9.94
C GLU A 29 -10.12 5.04 9.66
N VAL A 30 -9.59 4.12 10.45
CA VAL A 30 -10.00 2.72 10.38
C VAL A 30 -11.50 2.59 10.72
N ASN A 31 -11.99 3.35 11.71
CA ASN A 31 -13.42 3.43 12.04
C ASN A 31 -14.25 3.98 10.88
N ARG A 32 -13.81 5.06 10.25
CA ARG A 32 -14.50 5.68 9.10
C ARG A 32 -14.62 4.70 7.93
N LEU A 33 -13.58 3.92 7.68
CA LEU A 33 -13.56 2.87 6.65
C LEU A 33 -14.29 1.60 7.08
N ARG A 34 -14.72 1.50 8.35
CA ARG A 34 -15.37 0.32 8.95
C ARG A 34 -14.52 -0.95 8.85
N ALA A 35 -13.20 -0.78 8.78
CA ALA A 35 -12.25 -1.86 8.68
C ALA A 35 -12.03 -2.53 10.05
N LYS A 36 -11.89 -3.86 10.03
CA LYS A 36 -11.75 -4.72 11.21
C LYS A 36 -10.44 -5.48 11.22
N ARG A 37 -9.80 -5.70 10.07
CA ARG A 37 -8.59 -6.50 9.88
C ARG A 37 -7.58 -5.72 9.06
N VAL A 38 -6.81 -4.90 9.75
CA VAL A 38 -5.79 -4.03 9.16
C VAL A 38 -4.47 -4.75 9.07
N PHE A 39 -3.97 -4.93 7.85
CA PHE A 39 -2.67 -5.54 7.58
C PHE A 39 -1.66 -4.46 7.18
N VAL A 40 -0.55 -4.39 7.91
CA VAL A 40 0.46 -3.34 7.73
C VAL A 40 1.53 -3.80 6.74
N VAL A 41 1.95 -2.93 5.82
CA VAL A 41 3.06 -3.16 4.89
C VAL A 41 4.12 -2.10 5.13
N CYS A 42 5.33 -2.54 5.51
CA CYS A 42 6.45 -1.65 5.77
C CYS A 42 7.77 -2.28 5.32
N GLY A 43 8.85 -1.48 5.39
CA GLY A 43 10.20 -2.00 5.19
C GLY A 43 10.89 -2.28 6.52
N GLN A 44 11.92 -3.14 6.48
CA GLN A 44 12.69 -3.58 7.64
C GLN A 44 13.19 -2.45 8.55
N THR A 45 13.65 -1.32 8.01
CA THR A 45 14.09 -0.18 8.84
C THR A 45 12.94 0.35 9.71
N VAL A 46 11.75 0.51 9.14
CA VAL A 46 10.56 0.96 9.89
C VAL A 46 10.18 -0.09 10.94
N ALA A 47 10.18 -1.37 10.56
CA ALA A 47 9.78 -2.47 11.43
C ALA A 47 10.72 -2.71 12.61
N HIS A 48 12.03 -2.50 12.44
CA HIS A 48 13.03 -2.96 13.40
C HIS A 48 13.91 -1.86 13.99
N LYS A 49 13.94 -0.67 13.39
CA LYS A 49 14.82 0.44 13.83
C LYS A 49 14.07 1.69 14.29
N THR A 50 12.74 1.62 14.34
CA THR A 50 11.87 2.72 14.79
C THR A 50 10.75 2.19 15.68
N ASP A 51 10.05 3.09 16.38
CA ASP A 51 8.85 2.77 17.18
C ASP A 51 7.56 2.87 16.36
N LEU A 52 7.62 3.18 15.06
CA LEU A 52 6.45 3.50 14.24
C LEU A 52 5.48 2.32 14.14
N LEU A 53 6.00 1.11 13.93
CA LEU A 53 5.16 -0.09 13.83
C LEU A 53 4.44 -0.36 15.15
N ASP A 54 5.10 -0.17 16.29
CA ASP A 54 4.50 -0.39 17.60
C ASP A 54 3.43 0.66 17.92
N ARG A 55 3.66 1.92 17.54
CA ARG A 55 2.63 2.98 17.63
C ARG A 55 1.41 2.68 16.75
N VAL A 56 1.62 2.13 15.54
CA VAL A 56 0.53 1.67 14.68
C VAL A 56 -0.23 0.51 15.35
N LYS A 57 0.46 -0.53 15.83
CA LYS A 57 -0.17 -1.66 16.54
C LYS A 57 -0.99 -1.17 17.72
N GLN A 58 -0.46 -0.27 18.54
CA GLN A 58 -1.16 0.30 19.69
C GLN A 58 -2.42 1.06 19.27
N SER A 59 -2.35 1.86 18.19
CA SER A 59 -3.51 2.61 17.69
C SER A 59 -4.60 1.70 17.09
N LEU A 60 -4.19 0.62 16.42
CA LEU A 60 -5.10 -0.34 15.80
C LEU A 60 -5.78 -1.27 16.81
N GLY A 61 -5.06 -1.65 17.88
CA GLY A 61 -5.53 -2.60 18.89
C GLY A 61 -5.85 -3.96 18.28
N GLU A 62 -7.02 -4.51 18.62
CA GLU A 62 -7.49 -5.82 18.13
C GLU A 62 -7.68 -5.89 16.61
N ARG A 63 -7.71 -4.73 15.92
CA ARG A 63 -7.83 -4.68 14.46
C ARG A 63 -6.52 -4.93 13.73
N PHE A 64 -5.39 -4.98 14.44
CA PHE A 64 -4.10 -5.33 13.83
C PHE A 64 -4.11 -6.80 13.44
N ALA A 65 -4.22 -7.08 12.14
CA ALA A 65 -4.34 -8.43 11.60
C ALA A 65 -2.99 -9.05 11.21
N GLY A 66 -1.93 -8.24 11.10
CA GLY A 66 -0.60 -8.70 10.76
C GLY A 66 0.27 -7.60 10.15
N VAL A 67 1.51 -7.98 9.84
CA VAL A 67 2.47 -7.09 9.18
C VAL A 67 3.30 -7.89 8.18
N PHE A 68 3.52 -7.29 7.01
CA PHE A 68 4.58 -7.64 6.08
C PHE A 68 5.65 -6.53 6.15
N ASP A 69 6.81 -6.84 6.71
CA ASP A 69 7.96 -5.94 6.83
C ASP A 69 9.00 -6.13 5.70
N GLY A 70 8.66 -6.96 4.72
CA GLY A 70 9.50 -7.32 3.58
C GLY A 70 9.41 -6.36 2.40
N ALA A 71 8.83 -5.15 2.55
CA ALA A 71 8.81 -4.17 1.46
C ALA A 71 10.23 -3.66 1.18
N GLN A 72 10.68 -3.82 -0.07
CA GLN A 72 12.04 -3.52 -0.51
C GLN A 72 12.08 -2.31 -1.46
N ALA A 73 13.25 -1.71 -1.60
CA ALA A 73 13.48 -0.67 -2.61
C ALA A 73 13.10 -1.17 -4.01
N SER A 74 12.45 -0.31 -4.79
CA SER A 74 11.92 -0.64 -6.12
C SER A 74 10.81 -1.69 -6.18
N SER A 75 10.28 -2.15 -5.04
CA SER A 75 9.11 -3.03 -4.97
C SER A 75 9.19 -4.27 -5.89
N PRO A 76 10.21 -5.13 -5.71
CA PRO A 76 10.38 -6.31 -6.56
C PRO A 76 9.17 -7.23 -6.46
N LEU A 77 8.77 -7.80 -7.60
CA LEU A 77 7.55 -8.62 -7.71
C LEU A 77 7.47 -9.76 -6.66
N PRO A 78 8.54 -10.52 -6.35
CA PRO A 78 8.47 -11.56 -5.32
C PRO A 78 8.10 -11.03 -3.93
N SER A 79 8.50 -9.80 -3.58
CA SER A 79 8.11 -9.15 -2.32
C SER A 79 6.62 -8.80 -2.32
N VAL A 80 6.09 -8.31 -3.45
CA VAL A 80 4.66 -8.02 -3.64
C VAL A 80 3.83 -9.30 -3.52
N GLU A 81 4.23 -10.38 -4.20
CA GLU A 81 3.52 -11.66 -4.17
C GLU A 81 3.49 -12.26 -2.76
N LEU A 82 4.62 -12.24 -2.05
CA LEU A 82 4.69 -12.70 -0.67
C LEU A 82 3.80 -11.87 0.26
N GLY A 83 3.85 -10.54 0.16
CA GLY A 83 2.99 -9.65 0.93
C GLY A 83 1.50 -9.85 0.62
N THR A 84 1.17 -10.16 -0.64
CA THR A 84 -0.20 -10.46 -1.07
C THR A 84 -0.71 -11.76 -0.46
N ALA A 85 0.11 -12.81 -0.45
CA ALA A 85 -0.24 -14.08 0.17
C ALA A 85 -0.49 -13.92 1.68
N GLN A 86 0.40 -13.22 2.38
CA GLN A 86 0.25 -12.97 3.83
C GLN A 86 -0.97 -12.10 4.15
N ALA A 87 -1.23 -11.05 3.36
CA ALA A 87 -2.41 -10.21 3.54
C ALA A 87 -3.72 -11.00 3.32
N ARG A 88 -3.72 -11.92 2.35
CA ARG A 88 -4.85 -12.81 2.07
C ARG A 88 -5.07 -13.80 3.21
N GLU A 89 -4.00 -14.43 3.72
CA GLU A 89 -4.05 -15.33 4.89
C GLU A 89 -4.55 -14.60 6.15
N ALA A 90 -4.16 -13.33 6.30
CA ALA A 90 -4.63 -12.48 7.38
C ALA A 90 -6.08 -12.00 7.20
N GLU A 91 -6.78 -12.41 6.13
CA GLU A 91 -8.14 -11.96 5.77
C GLU A 91 -8.28 -10.43 5.87
N ALA A 92 -7.27 -9.72 5.39
CA ALA A 92 -7.20 -8.27 5.55
C ALA A 92 -8.35 -7.57 4.82
N ASP A 93 -9.04 -6.66 5.50
CA ASP A 93 -10.07 -5.78 4.91
C ASP A 93 -9.57 -4.34 4.72
N LEU A 94 -8.35 -4.06 5.20
CA LEU A 94 -7.63 -2.82 4.96
C LEU A 94 -6.13 -3.09 4.92
N ILE A 95 -5.44 -2.59 3.88
CA ILE A 95 -3.98 -2.61 3.83
C ILE A 95 -3.43 -1.21 4.16
N LEU A 96 -2.51 -1.14 5.12
CA LEU A 96 -1.90 0.10 5.59
C LEU A 96 -0.43 0.15 5.18
N ALA A 97 -0.07 1.09 4.31
CA ALA A 97 1.33 1.38 4.00
C ALA A 97 1.97 2.20 5.14
N LEU A 98 3.09 1.72 5.69
CA LEU A 98 3.86 2.43 6.71
C LEU A 98 5.31 2.62 6.23
N GLY A 99 5.63 3.83 5.80
CA GLY A 99 6.97 4.19 5.31
C GLY A 99 6.92 5.10 4.10
N GLY A 100 8.03 5.15 3.35
CA GLY A 100 8.18 5.97 2.15
C GLY A 100 7.62 5.33 0.87
N GLY A 101 8.06 5.83 -0.28
CA GLY A 101 7.55 5.44 -1.60
C GLY A 101 7.54 3.95 -1.87
N SER A 102 8.60 3.22 -1.50
CA SER A 102 8.67 1.76 -1.69
C SER A 102 7.58 1.00 -0.92
N ALA A 103 7.25 1.42 0.31
CA ALA A 103 6.18 0.79 1.09
C ALA A 103 4.81 1.07 0.43
N ILE A 104 4.60 2.31 -0.04
CA ILE A 104 3.38 2.73 -0.73
C ILE A 104 3.19 1.97 -2.05
N VAL A 105 4.24 1.86 -2.89
CA VAL A 105 4.18 1.15 -4.17
C VAL A 105 3.92 -0.34 -3.96
N THR A 106 4.65 -0.96 -3.03
CA THR A 106 4.44 -2.38 -2.66
C THR A 106 3.00 -2.61 -2.19
N THR A 107 2.49 -1.74 -1.32
CA THR A 107 1.10 -1.80 -0.81
C THR A 107 0.07 -1.68 -1.93
N ARG A 108 0.26 -0.75 -2.86
CA ARG A 108 -0.65 -0.59 -4.01
C ARG A 108 -0.70 -1.83 -4.87
N ALA A 109 0.46 -2.43 -5.17
CA ALA A 109 0.53 -3.65 -5.95
C ALA A 109 -0.17 -4.82 -5.22
N ILE A 110 0.04 -4.96 -3.90
CA ILE A 110 -0.69 -5.93 -3.07
C ILE A 110 -2.21 -5.73 -3.16
N ILE A 111 -2.69 -4.48 -3.03
CA ILE A 111 -4.12 -4.16 -3.12
C ILE A 111 -4.70 -4.56 -4.49
N ILE A 112 -3.98 -4.27 -5.58
CA ILE A 112 -4.40 -4.66 -6.94
C ILE A 112 -4.55 -6.18 -7.03
N LEU A 113 -3.58 -6.95 -6.58
CA LEU A 113 -3.62 -8.42 -6.64
C LEU A 113 -4.68 -9.05 -5.71
N LEU A 114 -4.97 -8.41 -4.58
CA LEU A 114 -6.05 -8.84 -3.69
C LEU A 114 -7.42 -8.59 -4.32
N ALA A 115 -7.61 -7.44 -4.97
CA ALA A 115 -8.89 -7.01 -5.54
C ALA A 115 -9.21 -7.68 -6.88
N GLU A 116 -8.24 -7.73 -7.80
CA GLU A 116 -8.45 -8.22 -9.16
C GLU A 116 -8.19 -9.74 -9.30
N GLY A 117 -7.41 -10.32 -8.39
CA GLY A 117 -6.93 -11.70 -8.51
C GLY A 117 -5.92 -11.87 -9.65
N GLY A 118 -5.72 -13.10 -10.12
CA GLY A 118 -4.78 -13.39 -11.22
C GLY A 118 -3.31 -13.19 -10.87
N TRP A 119 -2.47 -13.12 -11.91
CA TRP A 119 -1.03 -12.90 -11.80
C TRP A 119 -0.71 -11.43 -12.00
N ALA A 120 0.41 -10.95 -11.44
CA ALA A 120 0.78 -9.54 -11.59
C ALA A 120 1.01 -9.10 -13.05
N GLN A 121 1.42 -10.04 -13.91
CA GLN A 121 1.61 -9.82 -15.33
C GLN A 121 0.29 -9.56 -16.06
N ASP A 122 -0.83 -10.08 -15.54
CA ASP A 122 -2.17 -9.85 -16.10
C ASP A 122 -2.59 -8.37 -15.96
N HIS A 123 -2.00 -7.66 -14.98
CA HIS A 123 -2.29 -6.27 -14.63
C HIS A 123 -1.17 -5.30 -15.03
N ALA A 124 -0.08 -5.82 -15.61
CA ALA A 124 1.05 -5.02 -16.03
C ALA A 124 0.88 -4.59 -17.49
N THR A 125 1.39 -3.41 -17.84
CA THR A 125 1.54 -3.02 -19.24
C THR A 125 2.38 -4.07 -19.96
N GLN A 126 1.82 -4.66 -21.01
CA GLN A 126 2.48 -5.67 -21.82
C GLN A 126 3.09 -5.05 -23.07
N TYR A 127 4.21 -5.62 -23.52
CA TYR A 127 4.97 -5.15 -24.69
C TYR A 127 5.10 -6.28 -25.73
N PRO A 128 4.05 -6.53 -26.54
CA PRO A 128 4.10 -7.58 -27.56
C PRO A 128 5.15 -7.23 -28.65
N PRO A 129 5.90 -8.20 -29.20
CA PRO A 129 6.91 -7.94 -30.21
C PRO A 129 6.33 -7.22 -31.44
N GLY A 130 6.90 -6.07 -31.78
CA GLY A 130 6.51 -5.28 -32.95
C GLY A 130 5.16 -4.57 -32.83
N GLN A 131 4.54 -4.54 -31.65
CA GLN A 131 3.24 -3.89 -31.41
C GLN A 131 3.36 -2.80 -30.33
N PRO A 132 2.43 -1.83 -30.30
CA PRO A 132 2.34 -0.88 -29.20
C PRO A 132 2.09 -1.58 -27.84
N PRO A 133 2.45 -0.93 -26.71
CA PRO A 133 2.13 -1.44 -25.38
C PRO A 133 0.61 -1.56 -25.16
N VAL A 134 0.19 -2.58 -24.42
CA VAL A 134 -1.21 -2.86 -24.08
C VAL A 134 -1.37 -2.76 -22.56
N SER A 135 -2.45 -2.15 -22.05
CA SER A 135 -2.76 -2.02 -20.62
C SER A 135 -4.24 -2.23 -20.36
#